data_AF-A0A940HVT6-F1
#
_entry.id   AF-A0A940HVT6-F1
#
_cell.length_a   1.000
_cell.length_b   1.000
_cell.length_c   1.000
_cell.angle_alpha   90.00
_cell.angle_beta   90.00
_cell.angle_gamma   90.00
#
_symmetry.space_group_name_H-M   'P 1'
#
loop_
_entity.id
_entity.type
_entity.pdbx_description
1 polymer ?
#
loop_
_entity_poly.entity_id
_entity_poly.type
_entity_poly.pdbx_seq_one_letter_code
_entity_poly.pdbx_strand_id
1 'polypeptide(L)'
;MNNVVKTFLSLVTVLVLSTVAFANGEKAPKNTTNSIEVKHIGNYENQPIFQLNLTTAEADEFTITLRDSDGNVLYSDKEKGTSITRKFLLTTQEIGDNIVTIEVRSKKSPKAEVYTINRKQNLIEEMFVTRVK
;
A
#
# COMPACT_ATOMS: atom_id res chain seq x y z
N MET A 1 42.68 55.23 30.39
CA MET A 1 42.79 56.30 29.38
C MET A 1 41.55 56.23 28.52
N ASN A 2 40.71 57.27 28.62
CA ASN A 2 39.39 57.38 28.00
C ASN A 2 39.49 57.33 26.47
N ASN A 3 38.40 56.89 25.81
CA ASN A 3 37.89 57.54 24.60
C ASN A 3 36.38 57.33 24.52
N VAL A 4 35.66 58.46 24.39
CA VAL A 4 34.20 58.61 24.35
C VAL A 4 33.87 59.13 22.96
N VAL A 5 33.05 58.44 22.16
CA VAL A 5 32.33 58.98 20.98
C VAL A 5 31.14 58.03 20.72
N LYS A 6 29.92 58.31 21.18
CA LYS A 6 28.84 59.12 20.56
C LYS A 6 28.13 58.47 19.35
N THR A 7 26.85 58.15 19.58
CA THR A 7 25.68 58.62 18.78
C THR A 7 24.99 57.65 17.79
N PHE A 8 23.76 57.29 18.19
CA PHE A 8 22.47 57.26 17.45
C PHE A 8 22.09 56.12 16.47
N LEU A 9 20.96 55.49 16.85
CA LEU A 9 19.67 55.47 16.14
C LEU A 9 19.42 54.38 15.07
N SER A 10 18.53 53.47 15.49
CA SER A 10 17.44 52.80 14.76
C SER A 10 17.75 52.16 13.40
N LEU A 11 17.72 50.83 13.36
CA LEU A 11 17.61 50.08 12.11
C LEU A 11 16.42 49.11 12.16
N VAL A 12 15.33 49.60 11.57
CA VAL A 12 14.36 48.94 10.68
C VAL A 12 13.98 47.48 10.98
N THR A 13 12.73 47.30 11.40
CA THR A 13 11.98 46.05 11.44
C THR A 13 11.80 45.47 10.03
N VAL A 14 12.05 44.16 9.85
CA VAL A 14 11.48 43.39 8.74
C VAL A 14 10.73 42.19 9.33
N LEU A 15 9.41 42.26 9.28
CA LEU A 15 8.51 41.16 9.59
C LEU A 15 8.50 40.22 8.38
N VAL A 16 9.18 39.09 8.47
CA VAL A 16 9.12 38.06 7.42
C VAL A 16 7.86 37.23 7.66
N LEU A 17 6.78 37.50 6.92
CA LEU A 17 5.66 36.57 6.83
C LEU A 17 6.14 35.33 6.07
N SER A 18 6.38 34.24 6.81
CA SER A 18 6.58 32.92 6.21
C SER A 18 5.24 32.43 5.66
N THR A 19 4.99 32.68 4.37
CA THR A 19 3.93 32.01 3.62
C THR A 19 4.33 30.54 3.46
N VAL A 20 3.70 29.64 4.20
CA VAL A 20 3.75 28.21 3.90
C VAL A 20 2.91 27.96 2.65
N ALA A 21 3.55 28.02 1.49
CA ALA A 21 2.95 27.53 0.26
C ALA A 21 2.86 26.00 0.36
N PHE A 22 1.64 25.46 0.49
CA PHE A 22 1.39 24.04 0.23
C PHE A 22 1.53 23.82 -1.28
N ALA A 23 2.75 23.52 -1.72
CA ALA A 23 2.99 23.01 -3.05
C ALA A 23 2.46 21.58 -3.12
N ASN A 24 1.23 21.42 -3.59
CA ASN A 24 0.69 20.13 -4.02
C ASN A 24 1.37 19.77 -5.34
N GLY A 25 2.55 19.16 -5.22
CA GLY A 25 3.44 18.90 -6.34
C GLY A 25 4.65 18.07 -5.93
N GLU A 26 4.47 17.12 -5.00
CA GLU A 26 5.43 16.04 -4.84
C GLU A 26 5.37 15.17 -6.10
N LYS A 27 6.27 15.45 -7.04
CA LYS A 27 6.86 14.36 -7.81
C LYS A 27 7.41 13.41 -6.77
N ALA A 28 6.73 12.26 -6.61
CA ALA A 28 7.14 11.20 -5.70
C ALA A 28 8.66 11.04 -5.77
N PRO A 29 9.35 10.96 -4.63
CA PRO A 29 10.78 10.67 -4.64
C PRO A 29 10.96 9.42 -5.49
N LYS A 30 11.95 9.44 -6.38
CA LYS A 30 12.31 8.29 -7.21
C LYS A 30 12.67 7.19 -6.21
N ASN A 31 11.70 6.32 -5.88
CA ASN A 31 11.81 5.32 -4.84
C ASN A 31 12.96 4.37 -5.23
N THR A 32 14.13 4.61 -4.67
CA THR A 32 15.23 3.65 -4.60
C THR A 32 14.95 2.55 -3.57
N THR A 33 13.77 2.59 -2.93
CA THR A 33 13.31 1.61 -1.96
C THR A 33 12.48 0.55 -2.67
N ASN A 34 12.85 -0.71 -2.51
CA ASN A 34 12.02 -1.83 -2.93
C ASN A 34 10.67 -1.74 -2.21
N SER A 35 9.58 -1.86 -2.96
CA SER A 35 8.21 -1.82 -2.42
C SER A 35 7.41 -2.99 -2.97
N ILE A 36 6.72 -3.68 -2.08
CA ILE A 36 5.74 -4.70 -2.38
C ILE A 36 4.41 -4.25 -1.75
N GLU A 37 3.36 -4.20 -2.56
CA GLU A 37 2.04 -3.75 -2.14
C GLU A 37 0.96 -4.68 -2.66
N VAL A 38 0.04 -5.08 -1.77
CA VAL A 38 -1.18 -5.80 -2.12
C VAL A 38 -2.37 -4.91 -1.84
N LYS A 39 -3.25 -4.73 -2.83
CA LYS A 39 -4.47 -3.91 -2.73
C LYS A 39 -5.69 -4.69 -3.20
N HIS A 40 -6.81 -4.56 -2.50
CA HIS A 40 -8.11 -4.90 -3.07
C HIS A 40 -8.48 -3.82 -4.10
N ILE A 41 -8.77 -4.21 -5.34
CA ILE A 41 -9.02 -3.27 -6.44
C ILE A 41 -10.46 -3.34 -6.97
N GLY A 42 -11.33 -4.10 -6.32
CA GLY A 42 -12.74 -4.25 -6.69
C GLY A 42 -13.16 -5.71 -6.77
N ASN A 43 -14.33 -5.93 -7.37
CA ASN A 43 -14.92 -7.26 -7.52
C ASN A 43 -15.31 -7.49 -8.98
N TYR A 44 -15.23 -8.73 -9.45
CA TYR A 44 -15.77 -9.19 -10.73
C TYR A 44 -16.67 -10.38 -10.47
N GLU A 45 -17.94 -10.29 -10.90
CA GLU A 45 -18.95 -11.33 -10.65
C GLU A 45 -19.00 -11.77 -9.16
N ASN A 46 -19.03 -10.80 -8.24
CA ASN A 46 -19.00 -10.99 -6.77
C ASN A 46 -17.72 -11.63 -6.20
N GLN A 47 -16.71 -11.92 -7.01
CA GLN A 47 -15.41 -12.43 -6.57
C GLN A 47 -14.41 -11.26 -6.40
N PRO A 48 -13.69 -11.15 -5.28
CA PRO A 48 -12.77 -10.04 -5.05
C PRO A 48 -11.52 -10.17 -5.93
N ILE A 49 -11.06 -9.03 -6.43
CA ILE A 49 -9.82 -8.90 -7.20
C ILE A 49 -8.79 -8.19 -6.33
N PHE A 50 -7.63 -8.82 -6.20
CA PHE A 50 -6.46 -8.24 -5.55
C PHE A 50 -5.37 -7.95 -6.57
N GLN A 51 -4.67 -6.84 -6.39
CA GLN A 51 -3.52 -6.46 -7.18
C GLN A 51 -2.26 -6.48 -6.32
N LEU A 52 -1.28 -7.28 -6.74
CA LEU A 52 0.09 -7.21 -6.28
C LEU A 52 0.85 -6.24 -7.19
N ASN A 53 1.51 -5.26 -6.58
CA ASN A 53 2.48 -4.39 -7.23
C ASN A 53 3.83 -4.59 -6.56
N LEU A 54 4.86 -4.78 -7.37
CA LEU A 54 6.23 -4.89 -6.92
C LEU A 54 7.08 -3.90 -7.71
N THR A 55 7.87 -3.11 -7.00
CA THR A 55 8.83 -2.18 -7.58
C THR A 55 10.17 -2.35 -6.89
N THR A 56 11.23 -2.52 -7.68
CA THR A 56 12.59 -2.69 -7.17
C THR A 56 13.58 -1.83 -7.95
N ALA A 57 14.67 -1.44 -7.28
CA ALA A 57 15.70 -0.61 -7.89
C ALA A 57 16.46 -1.32 -9.02
N GLU A 58 16.60 -2.64 -8.91
CA GLU A 58 17.27 -3.50 -9.90
C GLU A 58 16.42 -4.70 -10.24
N ALA A 59 16.56 -5.20 -11.48
CA ALA A 59 15.81 -6.37 -11.91
C ALA A 59 16.13 -7.59 -11.05
N ASP A 60 15.08 -8.28 -10.61
CA ASP A 60 15.15 -9.50 -9.81
C ASP A 60 14.10 -10.51 -10.29
N GLU A 61 14.21 -11.75 -9.84
CA GLU A 61 13.25 -12.82 -10.07
C GLU A 61 12.49 -13.10 -8.76
N PHE A 62 11.17 -13.05 -8.82
CA PHE A 62 10.28 -13.23 -7.69
C PHE A 62 9.46 -14.49 -7.88
N THR A 63 9.34 -15.30 -6.83
CA THR A 63 8.34 -16.36 -6.74
C THR A 63 7.14 -15.82 -5.97
N ILE A 64 5.97 -15.81 -6.60
CA ILE A 64 4.71 -15.38 -6.00
C ILE A 64 3.89 -16.64 -5.73
N THR A 65 3.47 -16.85 -4.49
CA THR A 65 2.72 -18.03 -4.07
C THR A 65 1.47 -17.63 -3.30
N LEU A 66 0.31 -18.15 -3.71
CA LEU A 66 -0.95 -18.02 -2.98
C LEU A 66 -1.24 -19.34 -2.28
N ARG A 67 -1.64 -19.26 -1.01
CA ARG A 67 -2.04 -20.42 -0.19
C ARG A 67 -3.38 -20.18 0.50
N ASP A 68 -4.12 -21.25 0.70
CA ASP A 68 -5.28 -21.25 1.60
C ASP A 68 -4.85 -21.32 3.08
N SER A 69 -5.84 -21.36 3.98
CA SER A 69 -5.63 -21.44 5.42
C SER A 69 -4.98 -22.75 5.89
N ASP A 70 -5.10 -23.82 5.09
CA ASP A 70 -4.51 -25.13 5.39
C ASP A 70 -3.08 -25.25 4.83
N GLY A 71 -2.62 -24.24 4.11
CA GLY A 71 -1.28 -24.16 3.52
C GLY A 71 -1.18 -24.77 2.11
N ASN A 72 -2.30 -25.22 1.53
CA ASN A 72 -2.32 -25.74 0.17
C ASN A 72 -2.00 -24.63 -0.82
N VAL A 73 -1.21 -24.94 -1.84
CA VAL A 73 -0.84 -23.98 -2.89
C VAL A 73 -1.99 -23.84 -3.87
N LEU A 74 -2.60 -22.66 -3.92
CA LEU A 74 -3.64 -22.31 -4.87
C LEU A 74 -3.03 -21.78 -6.19
N TYR A 75 -1.88 -21.11 -6.10
CA TYR A 75 -1.15 -20.59 -7.25
C TYR A 75 0.34 -20.43 -6.89
N SER A 76 1.22 -20.66 -7.86
CA SER A 76 2.64 -20.33 -7.75
C SER A 76 3.23 -20.02 -9.12
N ASP A 77 3.91 -18.90 -9.24
CA ASP A 77 4.57 -18.49 -10.49
C ASP A 77 5.83 -17.67 -10.23
N LYS A 78 6.67 -17.57 -11.26
CA LYS A 78 7.93 -16.81 -11.23
C LYS A 78 7.92 -15.68 -12.22
N GLU A 79 8.35 -14.52 -11.78
CA GLU A 79 8.39 -13.33 -12.60
C GLU A 79 9.69 -12.57 -12.43
N LYS A 80 10.18 -11.99 -13.53
CA LYS A 80 11.43 -11.25 -13.54
C LYS A 80 11.21 -9.82 -14.00
N GLY A 81 11.73 -8.86 -13.25
CA GLY A 81 11.65 -7.46 -13.62
C GLY A 81 11.99 -6.51 -12.48
N THR A 82 11.93 -5.21 -12.78
CA THR A 82 11.99 -4.12 -11.80
C THR A 82 10.61 -3.64 -11.39
N SER A 83 9.60 -3.85 -12.23
CA SER A 83 8.21 -3.48 -11.98
C SER A 83 7.31 -4.61 -12.43
N ILE A 84 6.58 -5.20 -11.49
CA ILE A 84 5.67 -6.32 -11.72
C ILE A 84 4.29 -5.96 -11.17
N THR A 85 3.25 -6.17 -11.96
CA THR A 85 1.85 -6.01 -11.55
C THR A 85 1.08 -7.28 -11.86
N ARG A 86 0.43 -7.86 -10.85
CA ARG A 86 -0.44 -9.03 -11.02
C ARG A 86 -1.79 -8.83 -10.38
N LYS A 87 -2.82 -9.35 -11.05
CA LYS A 87 -4.20 -9.35 -10.58
C LYS A 87 -4.64 -10.78 -10.34
N PHE A 88 -5.23 -11.01 -9.18
CA PHE A 88 -5.74 -12.30 -8.76
C PHE A 88 -7.25 -12.17 -8.52
N LEU A 89 -8.04 -12.97 -9.24
CA LEU A 89 -9.44 -13.18 -8.92
C LEU A 89 -9.51 -14.34 -7.94
N LEU A 90 -10.00 -14.11 -6.73
CA LEU A 90 -10.15 -15.18 -5.75
C LEU A 90 -11.56 -15.78 -5.87
N THR A 91 -11.61 -17.03 -6.33
CA THR A 91 -12.88 -17.75 -6.46
C THR A 91 -13.39 -18.20 -5.10
N THR A 92 -14.52 -17.63 -4.71
CA THR A 92 -15.14 -17.86 -3.40
C THR A 92 -15.73 -19.25 -3.26
N GLN A 93 -15.99 -19.96 -4.37
CA GLN A 93 -16.42 -21.37 -4.34
C GLN A 93 -15.34 -22.28 -3.75
N GLU A 94 -14.06 -22.04 -4.08
CA GLU A 94 -12.95 -22.89 -3.66
C GLU A 94 -12.38 -22.47 -2.30
N ILE A 95 -12.46 -21.17 -1.99
CA ILE A 95 -11.79 -20.57 -0.83
C ILE A 95 -12.80 -20.23 0.28
N GLY A 96 -14.09 -20.07 -0.01
CA GLY A 96 -15.10 -19.65 0.98
C GLY A 96 -14.75 -18.34 1.68
N ASP A 97 -14.96 -18.32 3.01
CA ASP A 97 -14.57 -17.22 3.90
C ASP A 97 -13.17 -17.42 4.50
N ASN A 98 -12.36 -18.29 3.90
CA ASN A 98 -11.04 -18.61 4.41
C ASN A 98 -10.04 -17.47 4.19
N ILE A 99 -8.99 -17.51 5.00
CA ILE A 99 -7.83 -16.64 4.91
C ILE A 99 -6.97 -17.10 3.73
N VAL A 100 -6.57 -16.16 2.87
CA VAL A 100 -5.59 -16.41 1.80
C VAL A 100 -4.29 -15.70 2.12
N THR A 101 -3.18 -16.39 1.94
CA THR A 101 -1.85 -15.82 2.11
C THR A 101 -1.18 -15.63 0.76
N ILE A 102 -0.65 -14.43 0.51
CA ILE A 102 0.23 -14.13 -0.62
C ILE A 102 1.66 -14.03 -0.09
N GLU A 103 2.52 -14.95 -0.52
CA GLU A 103 3.96 -14.93 -0.25
C GLU A 103 4.71 -14.46 -1.50
N VAL A 104 5.56 -13.44 -1.35
CA VAL A 104 6.46 -12.96 -2.40
C VAL A 104 7.90 -13.16 -1.94
N ARG A 105 8.65 -13.98 -2.68
CA ARG A 105 10.04 -14.29 -2.39
C ARG A 105 10.94 -13.82 -3.54
N SER A 106 11.84 -12.91 -3.22
CA SER A 106 12.95 -12.51 -4.10
C SER A 106 13.96 -13.66 -4.21
N LYS A 107 14.60 -13.79 -5.38
CA LYS A 107 15.74 -14.69 -5.56
C LYS A 107 17.03 -14.13 -4.96
N LYS A 108 17.17 -12.79 -4.95
CA LYS A 108 18.31 -12.08 -4.37
C LYS A 108 18.24 -11.94 -2.85
N SER A 109 17.05 -12.03 -2.24
CA SER A 109 16.85 -11.88 -0.80
C SER A 109 16.23 -13.13 -0.18
N PRO A 110 16.77 -13.64 0.94
CA PRO A 110 16.20 -14.80 1.63
C PRO A 110 14.89 -14.48 2.37
N LYS A 111 14.54 -13.20 2.55
CA LYS A 111 13.30 -12.79 3.23
C LYS A 111 12.12 -12.87 2.26
N ALA A 112 11.07 -13.56 2.68
CA ALA A 112 9.78 -13.49 2.01
C ALA A 112 8.90 -12.42 2.65
N GLU A 113 8.17 -11.69 1.83
CA GLU A 113 7.12 -10.78 2.28
C GLU A 113 5.78 -11.51 2.18
N VAL A 114 5.01 -11.49 3.27
CA VAL A 114 3.82 -12.31 3.43
C VAL A 114 2.63 -11.41 3.77
N TYR A 115 1.59 -11.49 2.96
CA TYR A 115 0.35 -10.73 3.13
C TYR A 115 -0.80 -11.67 3.40
N THR A 116 -1.61 -11.32 4.38
CA THR A 116 -2.81 -12.09 4.74
C THR A 116 -4.04 -11.33 4.27
N ILE A 117 -4.85 -11.97 3.44
CA ILE A 117 -6.14 -11.47 2.99
C ILE A 117 -7.20 -12.17 3.83
N ASN A 118 -7.89 -11.38 4.66
CA ASN A 118 -9.01 -11.86 5.48
C ASN A 118 -10.32 -11.31 4.90
N ARG A 119 -11.20 -12.20 4.45
CA ARG A 119 -12.53 -11.83 3.94
C ARG A 119 -13.53 -11.88 5.09
N LYS A 120 -13.77 -10.74 5.74
CA LYS A 120 -14.92 -10.58 6.64
C LYS A 120 -16.12 -10.07 5.86
N GLN A 121 -17.13 -10.92 5.66
CA GLN A 121 -18.44 -10.48 5.16
C GLN A 121 -19.37 -10.24 6.36
N ASN A 122 -19.93 -9.04 6.46
CA ASN A 122 -21.00 -8.75 7.44
C ASN A 122 -22.33 -8.85 6.69
N LEU A 123 -23.17 -9.82 7.04
CA LEU A 123 -24.55 -9.89 6.57
C LEU A 123 -25.41 -8.96 7.43
N ILE A 124 -26.10 -7.99 6.81
CA ILE A 124 -27.08 -7.15 7.49
C ILE A 124 -28.46 -7.67 7.11
N GLU A 125 -29.23 -8.13 8.10
CA GLU A 125 -30.62 -8.55 7.92
C GLU A 125 -31.54 -7.40 8.35
N GLU A 126 -32.34 -6.88 7.40
CA GLU A 126 -33.34 -5.86 7.67
C GLU A 126 -34.73 -6.50 7.77
N MET A 127 -35.39 -6.33 8.92
CA MET A 127 -36.75 -6.82 9.16
C MET A 127 -37.72 -5.66 9.33
N PHE A 128 -38.81 -5.67 8.56
CA PHE A 128 -39.89 -4.68 8.66
C PHE A 128 -41.15 -5.34 9.24
N VAL A 129 -41.70 -4.76 10.31
CA VAL A 129 -42.97 -5.19 10.90
C VAL A 129 -44.02 -4.13 10.63
N THR A 130 -45.10 -4.51 9.94
CA THR A 130 -46.25 -3.64 9.68
C THR A 130 -47.49 -4.16 10.40
N ARG A 131 -48.30 -3.23 10.91
CA ARG A 131 -49.60 -3.56 11.54
C ARG A 131 -50.62 -3.88 10.45
N VAL A 132 -51.30 -5.03 10.57
CA VAL A 132 -52.44 -5.39 9.72
C VAL A 132 -53.68 -4.61 10.16
N LYS A 133 -54.41 -4.01 9.21
CA LYS A 133 -55.70 -3.35 9.44
C LYS A 133 -56.86 -4.34 9.41
#